data_AF-A0A0F9RWV5-F1
#
_entry.id   AF-A0A0F9RWV5-F1
#
_cell.length_a   1.000
_cell.length_b   1.000
_cell.length_c   1.000
_cell.angle_alpha   90.00
_cell.angle_beta   90.00
_cell.angle_gamma   90.00
#
_symmetry.space_group_name_H-M   'P 1'
#
loop_
_entity.id
_entity.type
_entity.pdbx_description
1 polymer ?
#
loop_
_entity_poly.entity_id
_entity_poly.type
_entity_poly.pdbx_seq_one_letter_code
_entity_poly.pdbx_strand_id
1 'polypeptide(L)'
;MLTQQQINFTLDISNKVPQGQAYMAHYKVKSMAVADVCASKLLRIPKIQDYLATLRQPAEKAVIATRDELGETYTTLFKDSEKGVRDRVACGKEIAGLYGYYAPQKNLILGDITIEVIYKDATK
;
A
#
# COMPACT_ATOMS: atom_id res chain seq x y z
N MET A 1 -16.11 -16.62 17.56
CA MET A 1 -16.87 -16.17 16.37
C MET A 1 -16.81 -14.66 16.32
N LEU A 2 -16.46 -14.08 15.17
CA LEU A 2 -16.44 -12.63 14.94
C LEU A 2 -17.86 -12.15 14.61
N THR A 3 -18.18 -10.91 14.97
CA THR A 3 -19.44 -10.27 14.55
C THR A 3 -19.31 -9.71 13.13
N GLN A 4 -20.44 -9.46 12.45
CA GLN A 4 -20.43 -8.86 11.11
C GLN A 4 -19.71 -7.50 11.07
N GLN A 5 -19.87 -6.69 12.13
CA GLN A 5 -19.17 -5.40 12.26
C GLN A 5 -17.66 -5.57 12.37
N GLN A 6 -17.20 -6.58 13.12
CA GLN A 6 -15.78 -6.90 13.23
C GLN A 6 -15.22 -7.41 11.91
N ILE A 7 -15.97 -8.23 11.18
CA ILE A 7 -15.60 -8.70 9.85
C ILE A 7 -15.42 -7.51 8.90
N ASN A 8 -16.42 -6.63 8.80
CA ASN A 8 -16.37 -5.47 7.90
C ASN A 8 -15.24 -4.51 8.27
N PHE A 9 -15.04 -4.25 9.57
CA PHE A 9 -13.90 -3.47 10.05
C PHE A 9 -12.57 -4.09 9.61
N THR A 10 -12.39 -5.39 9.79
CA THR A 10 -11.13 -6.08 9.46
C THR A 10 -10.87 -6.08 7.94
N LEU A 11 -11.93 -6.14 7.12
CA LEU A 11 -11.84 -6.00 5.67
C LEU A 11 -11.35 -4.60 5.26
N ASP A 12 -11.87 -3.54 5.87
CA ASP A 12 -11.41 -2.18 5.60
C ASP A 12 -9.93 -1.98 5.98
N ILE A 13 -9.50 -2.56 7.10
CA ILE A 13 -8.08 -2.57 7.48
C ILE A 13 -7.23 -3.32 6.44
N SER A 14 -7.70 -4.47 5.94
CA SER A 14 -7.02 -5.21 4.87
C SER A 14 -6.90 -4.38 3.59
N ASN A 15 -7.88 -3.54 3.29
CA ASN A 15 -7.90 -2.62 2.15
C ASN A 15 -7.13 -1.31 2.41
N LYS A 16 -6.34 -1.24 3.48
CA LYS A 16 -5.51 -0.08 3.87
C LYS A 16 -6.29 1.19 4.21
N VAL A 17 -7.55 1.05 4.63
CA VAL A 17 -8.32 2.18 5.18
C VAL A 17 -7.74 2.57 6.54
N PRO A 18 -7.55 3.87 6.84
CA PRO A 18 -7.09 4.32 8.16
C PRO A 18 -7.96 3.79 9.31
N GLN A 19 -7.33 3.39 10.41
CA GLN A 19 -7.98 2.62 11.48
C GLN A 19 -9.19 3.33 12.12
N GLY A 20 -9.07 4.62 12.44
CA GLY A 20 -10.19 5.40 12.96
C GLY A 20 -11.34 5.55 11.97
N GLN A 21 -11.05 5.70 10.67
CA GLN A 21 -12.07 5.79 9.63
C GLN A 21 -12.81 4.46 9.45
N ALA A 22 -12.07 3.35 9.39
CA ALA A 22 -12.64 2.00 9.35
C ALA A 22 -13.52 1.75 10.58
N TYR A 23 -13.11 2.21 11.76
CA TYR A 23 -13.91 2.05 12.96
C TYR A 23 -15.17 2.92 12.93
N MET A 24 -15.09 4.19 12.53
CA MET A 24 -16.27 5.06 12.44
C MET A 24 -17.30 4.59 11.40
N ALA A 25 -16.86 3.91 10.34
CA ALA A 25 -17.74 3.37 9.32
C ALA A 25 -18.69 2.27 9.86
N HIS A 26 -18.22 1.46 10.81
CA HIS A 26 -18.97 0.31 11.33
C HIS A 26 -19.49 0.51 12.76
N TYR A 27 -18.89 1.44 13.50
CA TYR A 27 -19.23 1.74 14.88
C TYR A 27 -19.65 3.20 14.99
N LYS A 28 -20.84 3.45 15.57
CA LYS A 28 -21.49 4.76 15.70
C LYS A 28 -20.75 5.71 16.64
N VAL A 29 -19.50 6.04 16.34
CA VAL A 29 -18.64 6.94 17.10
C VAL A 29 -18.65 8.31 16.44
N LYS A 30 -18.77 9.37 17.23
CA LYS A 30 -18.83 10.76 16.75
C LYS A 30 -17.48 11.48 16.75
N SER A 31 -16.46 10.89 17.39
CA SER A 31 -15.12 11.47 17.54
C SER A 31 -14.06 10.57 16.93
N MET A 32 -13.22 11.12 16.06
CA MET A 32 -12.11 10.40 15.45
C MET A 32 -11.11 9.91 16.49
N ALA A 33 -10.79 10.73 17.50
CA ALA A 33 -9.87 10.35 18.56
C ALA A 33 -10.37 9.12 19.36
N VAL A 34 -11.67 9.05 19.62
CA VAL A 34 -12.28 7.88 20.28
C VAL A 34 -12.26 6.67 19.35
N ALA A 35 -12.51 6.88 18.05
CA ALA A 35 -12.47 5.82 17.06
C ALA A 35 -11.07 5.21 16.92
N ASP A 36 -10.01 6.01 16.88
CA ASP A 36 -8.62 5.53 16.78
C ASP A 36 -8.22 4.68 18.00
N VAL A 37 -8.58 5.13 19.20
CA VAL A 37 -8.30 4.39 20.45
C VAL A 37 -9.05 3.06 20.46
N CYS A 38 -10.33 3.06 20.07
CA CYS A 38 -11.14 1.86 20.02
C CYS A 38 -10.69 0.90 18.91
N ALA A 39 -10.31 1.41 17.73
CA ALA A 39 -9.74 0.63 16.64
C ALA A 39 -8.43 -0.05 17.07
N SER A 40 -7.55 0.69 17.75
CA SER A 40 -6.30 0.16 18.30
C SER A 40 -6.56 -0.97 19.30
N LYS A 41 -7.57 -0.83 20.16
CA LYS A 41 -7.97 -1.90 21.10
C LYS A 41 -8.54 -3.11 20.38
N LEU A 42 -9.38 -2.90 19.37
CA LEU A 42 -10.00 -3.96 18.58
C LEU A 42 -8.95 -4.78 17.83
N LEU A 43 -7.95 -4.11 17.26
CA LEU A 43 -6.82 -4.75 16.59
C LEU A 43 -5.92 -5.56 17.54
N ARG A 44 -5.95 -5.33 18.84
CA ARG A 44 -5.19 -6.16 19.80
C ARG A 44 -5.87 -7.49 20.14
N ILE A 45 -7.12 -7.69 19.72
CA ILE A 45 -7.85 -8.92 20.01
C ILE A 45 -7.30 -10.07 19.14
N PRO A 46 -6.88 -11.21 19.73
CA PRO A 46 -6.30 -12.32 18.98
C PRO A 46 -7.17 -12.80 17.81
N LYS A 47 -8.47 -12.94 18.03
CA LYS A 47 -9.42 -13.40 16.99
C LYS A 47 -9.50 -12.46 15.77
N ILE A 48 -9.28 -11.15 15.97
CA ILE A 48 -9.23 -10.17 14.87
C ILE A 48 -7.91 -10.35 14.10
N GLN A 49 -6.80 -10.51 14.82
CA GLN A 49 -5.48 -10.76 14.22
C GLN A 49 -5.46 -12.06 13.42
N ASP A 50 -6.04 -13.14 13.95
CA ASP A 50 -6.16 -14.42 13.26
C ASP A 50 -6.92 -14.27 11.94
N TYR A 51 -8.07 -13.58 11.97
CA TYR A 51 -8.85 -13.33 10.76
C TYR A 51 -8.11 -12.43 9.76
N LEU A 52 -7.42 -11.41 10.25
CA LEU A 52 -6.59 -10.54 9.41
C LEU A 52 -5.43 -11.33 8.76
N ALA A 53 -4.84 -12.30 9.47
CA ALA A 53 -3.87 -13.22 8.89
C ALA A 53 -4.49 -14.12 7.81
N THR A 54 -5.71 -14.63 8.01
CA THR A 54 -6.41 -15.40 6.95
C THR A 54 -6.71 -14.56 5.70
N LEU A 55 -6.99 -13.26 5.85
CA LEU A 55 -7.16 -12.35 4.71
C LEU A 55 -5.84 -12.04 3.99
N ARG A 56 -4.70 -12.17 4.67
CA ARG A 56 -3.35 -12.04 4.06
C ARG A 56 -2.87 -13.31 3.37
N GLN A 57 -3.34 -14.48 3.80
CA GLN A 57 -2.95 -15.77 3.20
C GLN A 57 -3.19 -15.86 1.68
N PRO A 58 -4.28 -15.32 1.09
CA PRO A 58 -4.44 -15.26 -0.36
C PRO A 58 -3.32 -14.48 -1.06
N ALA A 59 -2.74 -13.45 -0.44
CA ALA A 59 -1.64 -12.69 -1.01
C ALA A 59 -0.32 -13.47 -0.96
N GLU A 60 -0.08 -14.24 0.11
CA GLU A 60 1.08 -15.13 0.23
C GLU A 60 0.96 -16.36 -0.69
N LYS A 61 -0.26 -16.86 -0.92
CA LYS A 61 -0.56 -17.90 -1.93
C LYS A 61 -0.70 -17.34 -3.36
N ALA A 62 -0.80 -16.02 -3.53
CA ALA A 62 -0.75 -15.34 -4.83
C ALA A 62 0.69 -15.05 -5.29
N VAL A 63 1.69 -15.60 -4.58
CA VAL A 63 3.00 -15.86 -5.19
C VAL A 63 2.76 -16.92 -6.27
N ILE A 64 2.30 -16.47 -7.44
CA ILE A 64 2.02 -17.28 -8.64
C ILE A 64 3.29 -17.99 -9.10
N ALA A 65 4.45 -17.38 -8.83
CA ALA A 65 5.77 -17.86 -9.17
C ALA A 65 6.78 -17.31 -8.16
N THR A 66 7.79 -18.11 -7.87
CA THR A 66 8.97 -17.71 -7.11
C THR A 66 9.72 -16.57 -7.82
N ARG A 67 10.59 -15.88 -7.08
CA ARG A 67 11.43 -14.81 -7.64
C ARG A 67 12.28 -15.30 -8.83
N ASP A 68 12.78 -16.54 -8.76
CA ASP A 68 13.61 -17.12 -9.80
C ASP A 68 12.78 -17.43 -11.05
N GLU A 69 11.60 -18.02 -10.89
CA GLU A 69 10.65 -18.28 -11.99
C GLU A 69 10.18 -16.99 -12.69
N LEU A 70 9.91 -15.93 -11.92
CA LEU A 70 9.59 -14.60 -12.47
C LEU A 70 10.80 -13.99 -13.20
N GLY A 71 12.00 -14.14 -12.63
CA GLY A 71 13.24 -13.67 -13.24
C GLY A 71 13.50 -14.32 -14.60
N GLU A 72 13.33 -15.64 -14.71
CA GLU A 72 13.48 -16.39 -15.96
C GLU A 72 12.43 -15.97 -17.00
N THR A 73 11.17 -15.85 -16.57
CA THR A 73 10.05 -15.44 -17.44
C THR A 73 10.28 -14.05 -18.01
N TYR A 74 10.58 -13.06 -17.17
CA TYR A 74 10.85 -11.69 -17.63
C TYR A 74 12.12 -11.61 -18.49
N THR A 75 13.15 -12.38 -18.19
CA THR A 75 14.38 -12.43 -19.01
C THR A 75 14.11 -12.98 -20.40
N THR A 76 13.25 -14.00 -20.51
CA THR A 76 12.83 -14.57 -21.79
C THR A 76 12.05 -13.54 -22.61
N LEU A 77 11.05 -12.90 -22.00
CA LEU A 77 10.26 -11.84 -22.65
C LEU A 77 11.09 -10.60 -23.01
N PHE A 78 12.11 -10.28 -22.22
CA PHE A 78 13.03 -9.17 -22.48
C PHE A 78 13.92 -9.42 -23.71
N LYS A 79 14.34 -10.68 -23.91
CA LYS A 79 15.23 -11.09 -25.01
C LYS A 79 14.47 -11.41 -26.30
N ASP A 80 13.16 -11.65 -26.22
CA ASP A 80 12.30 -11.92 -27.38
C ASP A 80 12.24 -10.72 -28.33
N SER A 81 12.74 -10.91 -29.55
CA SER A 81 12.76 -9.87 -30.60
C SER A 81 11.40 -9.65 -31.28
N GLU A 82 10.45 -10.57 -31.11
CA GLU A 82 9.09 -10.43 -31.65
C GLU A 82 8.22 -9.52 -30.77
N LYS A 83 8.63 -9.28 -29.51
CA LYS A 83 7.96 -8.35 -28.60
C LYS A 83 8.30 -6.90 -28.93
N GLY A 84 7.29 -6.04 -28.79
CA GLY A 84 7.47 -4.61 -28.96
C GLY A 84 8.48 -4.03 -27.95
N VAL A 85 9.22 -3.00 -28.36
CA VAL A 85 10.23 -2.32 -27.52
C VAL A 85 9.65 -1.89 -26.17
N ARG A 86 8.40 -1.44 -26.14
CA ARG A 86 7.68 -1.04 -24.92
C ARG A 86 7.59 -2.18 -23.90
N ASP A 87 7.22 -3.38 -24.35
CA ASP A 87 7.01 -4.54 -23.48
C ASP A 87 8.34 -5.06 -22.96
N ARG A 88 9.37 -5.02 -23.80
CA ARG A 88 10.75 -5.33 -23.39
C ARG A 88 11.27 -4.35 -22.35
N VAL A 89 11.07 -3.04 -22.53
CA VAL A 89 11.44 -2.04 -21.51
C VAL A 89 10.70 -2.26 -20.19
N ALA A 90 9.41 -2.63 -20.24
CA ALA A 90 8.65 -2.96 -19.05
C ALA A 90 9.25 -4.19 -18.33
N CYS A 91 9.52 -5.28 -19.05
CA CYS A 91 10.17 -6.47 -18.48
C CYS A 91 11.53 -6.14 -17.86
N GLY A 92 12.34 -5.28 -18.50
CA GLY A 92 13.63 -4.85 -17.97
C GLY A 92 13.50 -4.09 -16.64
N LYS A 93 12.45 -3.29 -16.46
CA LYS A 93 12.16 -2.62 -15.19
C LYS A 93 11.73 -3.59 -14.10
N GLU A 94 10.89 -4.57 -14.43
CA GLU A 94 10.49 -5.61 -13.47
C GLU A 94 11.69 -6.45 -13.04
N ILE A 95 12.59 -6.82 -13.97
CA ILE A 95 13.86 -7.50 -13.64
C ILE A 95 14.68 -6.65 -12.67
N ALA A 96 14.91 -5.37 -12.96
CA ALA A 96 15.65 -4.47 -12.08
C ALA A 96 15.01 -4.39 -10.67
N GLY A 97 13.68 -4.30 -10.62
CA GLY A 97 12.90 -4.32 -9.38
C GLY A 97 13.07 -5.60 -8.56
N LEU A 98 13.09 -6.78 -9.21
CA LEU A 98 13.35 -8.05 -8.53
C LEU A 98 14.71 -8.09 -7.83
N TYR A 99 15.72 -7.42 -8.38
CA TYR A 99 17.07 -7.31 -7.79
C TYR A 99 17.27 -6.08 -6.90
N GLY A 100 16.20 -5.34 -6.58
CA GLY A 100 16.23 -4.21 -5.66
C GLY A 100 16.74 -2.90 -6.28
N TYR A 101 16.89 -2.83 -7.60
CA TYR A 101 17.27 -1.61 -8.28
C TYR A 101 16.02 -0.85 -8.74
N TYR A 102 15.68 0.21 -8.00
CA TYR A 102 14.60 1.12 -8.35
C TYR A 102 15.18 2.43 -8.86
N ALA A 103 14.68 2.93 -9.98
CA ALA A 103 15.08 4.23 -10.48
C ALA A 103 14.80 5.30 -9.40
N PRO A 104 15.74 6.23 -9.14
CA PRO A 104 15.54 7.27 -8.14
C PRO A 104 14.28 8.08 -8.48
N GLN A 105 13.44 8.32 -7.47
CA GLN A 105 12.27 9.19 -7.64
C GLN A 105 12.77 10.61 -7.97
N LYS A 106 12.26 11.18 -9.07
CA LYS A 106 12.64 12.54 -9.52
C LYS A 106 12.39 13.64 -8.48
N ASN A 107 11.53 13.39 -7.49
CA ASN A 107 11.07 14.39 -6.50
C ASN A 107 11.36 13.94 -5.06
N LEU A 108 12.59 13.54 -4.75
CA LEU A 108 12.99 13.35 -3.36
C LEU A 108 13.25 14.73 -2.72
N ILE A 109 12.21 15.34 -2.14
CA ILE A 109 12.35 16.55 -1.33
C ILE A 109 12.70 16.09 0.09
N LEU A 110 13.99 16.16 0.43
CA LEU A 110 14.49 15.99 1.80
C LEU A 110 14.76 17.38 2.38
N GLY A 111 13.81 17.91 3.14
CA GLY A 111 13.97 19.19 3.86
C GLY A 111 12.65 19.92 4.08
N ASP A 112 12.61 20.78 5.09
CA ASP A 112 11.50 21.68 5.34
C ASP A 112 11.47 22.77 4.26
N ILE A 113 10.37 22.86 3.51
CA ILE A 113 10.13 23.96 2.57
C ILE A 113 9.52 25.11 3.37
N THR A 114 10.31 26.15 3.64
CA THR A 114 9.78 27.42 4.15
C THR A 114 9.39 28.31 2.97
N ILE A 115 8.11 28.61 2.82
CA ILE A 115 7.60 29.58 1.83
C ILE A 115 7.39 30.91 2.55
N GLU A 116 8.26 31.90 2.30
CA GLU A 116 8.04 33.28 2.73
C GLU A 116 7.32 34.06 1.62
N VAL A 117 6.11 34.53 1.91
CA VAL A 117 5.35 35.39 0.99
C VAL A 117 5.66 36.84 1.33
N ILE A 118 6.41 37.51 0.46
CA ILE A 118 6.66 38.95 0.56
C ILE A 118 5.63 39.67 -0.32
N TYR A 119 4.69 40.36 0.31
CA TYR A 119 3.80 41.27 -0.39
C TYR A 119 4.57 42.55 -0.73
N LYS A 120 4.59 42.93 -2.02
CA LYS A 120 5.00 44.29 -2.39
C LYS A 120 3.84 45.22 -2.06
N ASP A 121 4.08 46.18 -1.17
CA ASP A 121 3.12 47.25 -0.93
C ASP A 121 2.78 47.94 -2.25
N ALA A 122 1.48 48.10 -2.49
CA ALA A 122 0.99 48.88 -3.61
C ALA A 122 1.40 50.34 -3.39
N THR A 123 2.44 50.79 -4.07
CA THR A 123 2.77 52.21 -4.19
C THR A 123 1.59 52.93 -4.83
N LYS A 124 1.05 53.90 -4.08
CA LYS A 124 -0.08 54.78 -4.41
C LYS A 124 0.08 55.51 -5.74
#